data_AF-A0A8T7JVI3-F1
#
_entry.id   AF-A0A8T7JVI3-F1
#
_cell.length_a   1.000
_cell.length_b   1.000
_cell.length_c   1.000
_cell.angle_alpha   90.00
_cell.angle_beta   90.00
_cell.angle_gamma   90.00
#
_symmetry.space_group_name_H-M   'P 1'
#
loop_
_entity.id
_entity.type
_entity.pdbx_description
1 polymer ?
#
loop_
_entity_poly.entity_id
_entity_poly.type
_entity_poly.pdbx_seq_one_letter_code
_entity_poly.pdbx_strand_id
1 'polypeptide(L)'
;MNIQLVDSIRERYLAALDRIALAAKRAGRSPEAVKLVVVTKSQPLGVVQAAVAAGALFLGENYAEEGVTKIQSLQNSSAVEWHMIGHVQSRKAALVAGNFNYMHSLDSLKLARRLDRFCAEAGRVLPALLEFNVGGETSKGGWEASDEERWAELS
;
A
#
# COMPACT_ATOMS: atom_id res chain seq x y z
N MET A 1 -10.18 -5.50 -23.35
CA MET A 1 -10.21 -4.51 -22.25
C MET A 1 -11.53 -3.75 -22.35
N ASN A 2 -12.30 -3.62 -21.27
CA ASN A 2 -13.61 -2.95 -21.30
C ASN A 2 -13.41 -1.42 -21.26
N ILE A 3 -13.57 -0.75 -22.41
CA ILE A 3 -13.30 0.68 -22.57
C ILE A 3 -14.19 1.53 -21.65
N GLN A 4 -15.49 1.22 -21.57
CA GLN A 4 -16.43 1.95 -20.69
C GLN A 4 -16.02 1.87 -19.22
N LEU A 5 -15.54 0.70 -18.77
CA LEU A 5 -15.03 0.54 -17.41
C LEU A 5 -13.77 1.38 -17.18
N VAL A 6 -12.84 1.38 -18.13
CA VAL A 6 -11.59 2.16 -18.05
C VAL A 6 -11.90 3.65 -17.96
N ASP A 7 -12.78 4.16 -18.82
CA ASP A 7 -13.12 5.58 -18.85
C ASP A 7 -13.83 6.01 -17.55
N SER A 8 -14.76 5.18 -17.06
CA SER A 8 -15.44 5.42 -15.78
C SER A 8 -14.47 5.44 -14.59
N ILE A 9 -13.45 4.56 -14.58
CA ILE A 9 -12.41 4.58 -13.55
C ILE A 9 -11.50 5.81 -13.72
N ARG A 10 -11.13 6.16 -14.96
CA ARG A 10 -10.29 7.33 -15.27
C ARG A 10 -10.92 8.62 -14.78
N GLU A 11 -12.21 8.83 -15.05
CA GLU A 11 -12.93 10.01 -14.55
C GLU A 11 -12.86 10.13 -13.02
N ARG A 12 -13.13 9.02 -12.29
CA ARG A 12 -13.02 9.01 -10.82
C ARG A 12 -11.59 9.22 -10.32
N TYR A 13 -10.61 8.65 -11.02
CA TYR A 13 -9.20 8.78 -10.70
C TYR A 13 -8.71 10.22 -10.85
N LEU A 14 -9.02 10.87 -11.98
CA LEU A 14 -8.70 12.28 -12.23
C LEU A 14 -9.41 13.20 -11.23
N ALA A 15 -10.69 12.97 -10.94
CA ALA A 15 -11.41 13.73 -9.94
C ALA A 15 -10.83 13.56 -8.51
N ALA A 16 -10.20 12.43 -8.19
CA ALA A 16 -9.47 12.26 -6.93
C ALA A 16 -8.15 13.05 -6.92
N LEU A 17 -7.40 13.03 -8.04
CA LEU A 17 -6.18 13.82 -8.20
C LEU A 17 -6.46 15.33 -8.11
N ASP A 18 -7.54 15.82 -8.71
CA ASP A 18 -7.93 17.23 -8.62
C ASP A 18 -8.26 17.65 -7.18
N ARG A 19 -8.97 16.80 -6.44
CA ARG A 19 -9.25 17.03 -5.01
C ARG A 19 -7.97 17.08 -4.18
N ILE A 20 -7.03 16.16 -4.44
CA ILE A 20 -5.71 16.16 -3.79
C ILE A 20 -4.95 17.45 -4.11
N ALA A 21 -4.92 17.86 -5.38
CA ALA A 21 -4.21 19.06 -5.80
C ALA A 21 -4.79 20.33 -5.14
N LEU A 22 -6.11 20.43 -5.07
CA LEU A 22 -6.78 21.54 -4.39
C LEU A 22 -6.49 21.55 -2.89
N ALA A 23 -6.53 20.39 -2.22
CA ALA A 23 -6.22 20.28 -0.80
C ALA A 23 -4.76 20.62 -0.50
N ALA A 24 -3.81 20.11 -1.29
CA ALA A 24 -2.39 20.39 -1.15
C ALA A 24 -2.11 21.90 -1.30
N LYS A 25 -2.68 22.54 -2.34
CA LYS A 25 -2.55 23.99 -2.56
C LYS A 25 -3.10 24.81 -1.39
N ARG A 26 -4.28 24.45 -0.87
CA ARG A 26 -4.88 25.09 0.31
C ARG A 26 -3.99 24.98 1.55
N ALA A 27 -3.23 23.89 1.67
CA ALA A 27 -2.27 23.67 2.75
C ALA A 27 -0.87 24.25 2.46
N GLY A 28 -0.67 24.99 1.38
CA GLY A 28 0.63 25.55 1.00
C GLY A 28 1.67 24.50 0.56
N ARG A 29 1.22 23.32 0.11
CA ARG A 29 2.07 22.21 -0.34
C ARG A 29 1.94 22.00 -1.85
N SER A 30 2.99 21.44 -2.46
CA SER A 30 2.92 20.95 -3.84
C SER A 30 2.02 19.71 -3.91
N PRO A 31 1.11 19.59 -4.89
CA PRO A 31 0.31 18.37 -5.12
C PRO A 31 1.13 17.10 -5.26
N GLU A 32 2.31 17.21 -5.87
CA GLU A 32 3.25 16.11 -6.12
C GLU A 32 3.81 15.51 -4.81
N ALA A 33 3.73 16.24 -3.70
CA ALA A 33 4.08 15.74 -2.38
C ALA A 33 3.05 14.75 -1.79
N VAL A 34 1.93 14.49 -2.48
CA VAL A 34 0.87 13.58 -2.06
C VAL A 34 0.71 12.46 -3.11
N LYS A 35 0.97 11.22 -2.71
CA LYS A 35 0.75 10.04 -3.56
C LYS A 35 -0.68 9.52 -3.38
N LEU A 36 -1.38 9.29 -4.50
CA LEU A 36 -2.67 8.60 -4.51
C LEU A 36 -2.45 7.10 -4.67
N VAL A 37 -2.63 6.34 -3.59
CA VAL A 37 -2.64 4.86 -3.61
C VAL A 37 -4.07 4.37 -3.85
N VAL A 38 -4.31 3.69 -4.97
CA VAL A 38 -5.62 3.15 -5.34
C VAL A 38 -5.80 1.78 -4.68
N VAL A 39 -6.72 1.67 -3.74
CA VAL A 39 -6.98 0.41 -3.02
C VAL A 39 -7.79 -0.55 -3.90
N THR A 40 -7.23 -1.72 -4.17
CA THR A 40 -7.80 -2.72 -5.08
C THR A 40 -8.24 -4.00 -4.39
N LYS A 41 -8.22 -4.05 -3.04
CA LYS A 41 -8.71 -5.20 -2.26
C LYS A 41 -10.12 -5.62 -2.69
N SER A 42 -10.33 -6.92 -2.82
CA SER A 42 -11.59 -7.52 -3.25
C SER A 42 -12.07 -7.15 -4.66
N GLN A 43 -11.27 -6.40 -5.44
CA GLN A 43 -11.59 -6.10 -6.84
C GLN A 43 -11.12 -7.23 -7.76
N PRO A 44 -11.93 -7.65 -8.74
CA PRO A 44 -11.52 -8.65 -9.72
C PRO A 44 -10.40 -8.10 -10.61
N LEU A 45 -9.56 -8.99 -11.13
CA LEU A 45 -8.39 -8.62 -11.95
C LEU A 45 -8.73 -7.68 -13.11
N GLY A 46 -9.88 -7.87 -13.77
CA GLY A 46 -10.31 -6.99 -14.87
C GLY A 46 -10.54 -5.53 -14.44
N VAL A 47 -10.99 -5.29 -13.20
CA VAL A 47 -11.13 -3.93 -12.65
C VAL A 47 -9.75 -3.34 -12.33
N VAL A 48 -8.84 -4.15 -11.80
CA VAL A 48 -7.46 -3.73 -11.52
C VAL A 48 -6.73 -3.36 -12.81
N GLN A 49 -6.85 -4.18 -13.85
CA GLN A 49 -6.33 -3.88 -15.20
C GLN A 49 -6.91 -2.57 -15.74
N ALA A 50 -8.21 -2.34 -15.56
CA ALA A 50 -8.85 -1.11 -15.98
C ALA A 50 -8.35 0.11 -15.20
N ALA A 51 -8.07 -0.04 -13.90
CA ALA A 51 -7.45 1.02 -13.08
C ALA A 51 -6.04 1.38 -13.55
N VAL A 52 -5.21 0.37 -13.88
CA VAL A 52 -3.88 0.61 -14.48
C VAL A 52 -4.01 1.32 -15.82
N ALA A 53 -4.91 0.86 -16.70
CA ALA A 53 -5.18 1.52 -17.99
C ALA A 53 -5.79 2.93 -17.86
N ALA A 54 -6.40 3.24 -16.72
CA ALA A 54 -6.88 4.56 -16.37
C ALA A 54 -5.75 5.50 -15.87
N GLY A 55 -4.55 4.98 -15.63
CA GLY A 55 -3.37 5.73 -15.21
C GLY A 55 -2.95 5.51 -13.75
N ALA A 56 -3.59 4.61 -13.01
CA ALA A 56 -3.18 4.32 -11.64
C ALA A 56 -1.85 3.56 -11.61
N LEU A 57 -0.84 4.17 -10.96
CA LEU A 57 0.51 3.60 -10.81
C LEU A 57 0.75 2.98 -9.43
N PHE A 58 0.11 3.50 -8.38
CA PHE A 58 0.26 3.01 -7.01
C PHE A 58 -1.00 2.24 -6.61
N LEU A 59 -0.87 0.92 -6.39
CA LEU A 59 -1.99 0.05 -6.02
C LEU A 59 -1.82 -0.51 -4.61
N GLY A 60 -2.90 -0.54 -3.83
CA GLY A 60 -2.90 -0.98 -2.44
C GLY A 60 -3.71 -2.25 -2.23
N GLU A 61 -3.13 -3.25 -1.55
CA GLU A 61 -3.80 -4.50 -1.19
C GLU A 61 -3.78 -4.76 0.31
N ASN A 62 -4.88 -5.32 0.83
CA ASN A 62 -5.02 -5.67 2.24
C ASN A 62 -4.63 -7.12 2.54
N TYR A 63 -4.65 -8.00 1.55
CA TYR A 63 -4.44 -9.44 1.72
C TYR A 63 -3.27 -9.90 0.85
N ALA A 64 -2.20 -10.38 1.48
CA ALA A 64 -0.95 -10.69 0.78
C ALA A 64 -1.15 -11.71 -0.37
N GLU A 65 -1.95 -12.77 -0.17
CA GLU A 65 -2.18 -13.80 -1.19
C GLU A 65 -2.96 -13.27 -2.40
N GLU A 66 -3.99 -12.45 -2.14
CA GLU A 66 -4.75 -11.77 -3.18
C GLU A 66 -3.84 -10.81 -3.97
N GLY A 67 -3.03 -10.03 -3.27
CA GLY A 67 -2.08 -9.11 -3.90
C GLY A 67 -1.04 -9.83 -4.74
N VAL A 68 -0.44 -10.92 -4.24
CA VAL A 68 0.53 -11.73 -5.03
C VAL A 68 -0.11 -12.23 -6.32
N THR A 69 -1.36 -12.71 -6.26
CA THR A 69 -2.08 -13.19 -7.43
C THR A 69 -2.24 -12.10 -8.49
N LYS A 70 -2.59 -10.87 -8.08
CA LYS A 70 -2.74 -9.71 -8.97
C LYS A 70 -1.40 -9.21 -9.50
N ILE A 71 -0.37 -9.13 -8.65
CA ILE A 71 1.00 -8.76 -9.02
C ILE A 71 1.50 -9.68 -10.13
N GLN A 72 1.40 -10.99 -9.93
CA GLN A 72 1.82 -12.01 -10.90
C GLN A 72 1.04 -11.88 -12.22
N SER A 73 -0.27 -11.63 -12.14
CA SER A 73 -1.12 -11.43 -13.32
C SER A 73 -0.79 -10.14 -14.09
N LEU A 74 -0.09 -9.19 -13.48
CA LEU A 74 0.22 -7.86 -14.02
C LEU A 74 1.72 -7.62 -14.22
N GLN A 75 2.57 -8.65 -14.16
CA GLN A 75 4.03 -8.52 -14.26
C GLN A 75 4.51 -7.83 -15.54
N ASN A 76 3.73 -7.87 -16.62
CA ASN A 76 4.04 -7.17 -17.86
C ASN A 76 3.86 -5.63 -17.77
N SER A 77 3.28 -5.13 -16.69
CA SER A 77 3.09 -3.69 -16.41
C SER A 77 4.14 -3.21 -15.40
N SER A 78 5.37 -3.01 -15.87
CA SER A 78 6.51 -2.63 -15.01
C SER A 78 6.38 -1.27 -14.31
N ALA A 79 5.38 -0.46 -14.67
CA ALA A 79 5.15 0.87 -14.10
C ALA A 79 4.35 0.85 -12.78
N VAL A 80 3.80 -0.31 -12.36
CA VAL A 80 2.94 -0.38 -11.18
C VAL A 80 3.73 -0.68 -9.91
N GLU A 81 3.58 0.18 -8.90
CA GLU A 81 4.08 0.00 -7.55
C GLU A 81 2.97 -0.59 -6.66
N TRP A 82 3.25 -1.71 -6.01
CA TRP A 82 2.32 -2.42 -5.14
C TRP A 82 2.62 -2.18 -3.67
N HIS A 83 1.61 -1.71 -2.95
CA HIS A 83 1.66 -1.35 -1.55
C HIS A 83 0.86 -2.37 -0.72
N MET A 84 1.52 -3.03 0.23
CA MET A 84 0.85 -3.83 1.24
C MET A 84 0.35 -2.89 2.32
N ILE A 85 -0.96 -2.65 2.36
CA ILE A 85 -1.59 -1.67 3.26
C ILE A 85 -2.39 -2.30 4.41
N GLY A 86 -2.68 -3.60 4.32
CA GLY A 86 -3.36 -4.33 5.37
C GLY A 86 -2.39 -5.06 6.28
N HIS A 87 -2.84 -5.33 7.51
CA HIS A 87 -2.09 -6.09 8.50
C HIS A 87 -1.54 -7.43 7.95
N VAL A 88 -0.28 -7.73 8.27
CA VAL A 88 0.42 -8.92 7.78
C VAL A 88 0.73 -9.86 8.93
N GLN A 89 0.14 -11.06 8.87
CA GLN A 89 0.56 -12.16 9.74
C GLN A 89 2.03 -12.49 9.47
N SER A 90 2.85 -12.62 10.52
CA SER A 90 4.30 -12.89 10.41
C SER A 90 4.66 -14.06 9.48
N ARG A 91 3.82 -15.11 9.41
CA ARG A 91 4.03 -16.26 8.50
C ARG A 91 3.95 -15.89 7.01
N LYS A 92 3.26 -14.81 6.66
CA LYS A 92 3.10 -14.30 5.29
C LYS A 92 4.16 -13.25 4.91
N ALA A 93 5.14 -12.96 5.79
CA ALA A 93 6.20 -11.99 5.52
C ALA A 93 6.99 -12.29 4.23
N ALA A 94 7.24 -13.56 3.92
CA ALA A 94 7.92 -13.96 2.68
C ALA A 94 7.14 -13.54 1.42
N LEU A 95 5.80 -13.66 1.45
CA LEU A 95 4.96 -13.22 0.33
C LEU A 95 5.09 -11.70 0.12
N VAL A 96 5.10 -10.94 1.21
CA VAL A 96 5.20 -9.47 1.15
C VAL A 96 6.57 -9.04 0.64
N ALA A 97 7.64 -9.51 1.29
CA ALA A 97 9.03 -9.21 0.92
C ALA A 97 9.35 -9.58 -0.54
N GLY A 98 8.79 -10.70 -1.02
CA GLY A 98 9.04 -11.20 -2.37
C GLY A 98 8.26 -10.49 -3.48
N ASN A 99 7.17 -9.78 -3.19
CA ASN A 99 6.25 -9.33 -4.24
C ASN A 99 5.88 -7.84 -4.17
N PHE A 100 5.87 -7.23 -2.99
CA PHE A 100 5.43 -5.84 -2.82
C PHE A 100 6.61 -4.86 -2.92
N ASN A 101 6.28 -3.61 -3.24
CA ASN A 101 7.23 -2.50 -3.33
C ASN A 101 7.24 -1.63 -2.07
N TYR A 102 6.13 -1.58 -1.33
CA TYR A 102 5.99 -0.80 -0.11
C TYR A 102 5.14 -1.55 0.92
N MET A 103 5.40 -1.34 2.21
CA MET A 103 4.55 -1.80 3.31
C MET A 103 4.10 -0.62 4.17
N HIS A 104 2.80 -0.47 4.43
CA HIS A 104 2.29 0.67 5.21
C HIS A 104 1.92 0.30 6.65
N SER A 105 1.67 -0.98 6.91
CA SER A 105 1.09 -1.47 8.17
C SER A 105 2.08 -2.30 8.98
N LEU A 106 3.34 -1.87 9.08
CA LEU A 106 4.29 -2.54 9.96
C LEU A 106 3.93 -2.18 11.39
N ASP A 107 3.71 -3.17 12.25
CA ASP A 107 3.13 -2.98 13.59
C ASP A 107 3.84 -3.78 14.69
N SER A 108 4.91 -4.49 14.34
CA SER A 108 5.69 -5.27 15.31
C SER A 108 7.14 -5.52 14.85
N LEU A 109 8.06 -5.54 15.81
CA LEU A 109 9.47 -5.86 15.57
C LEU A 109 9.65 -7.30 15.05
N LYS A 110 8.80 -8.22 15.50
CA LYS A 110 8.77 -9.61 15.02
C LYS A 110 8.49 -9.69 13.51
N LEU A 111 7.55 -8.88 13.01
CA LEU A 111 7.25 -8.80 11.58
C LEU A 111 8.40 -8.11 10.83
N ALA A 112 8.92 -7.00 11.37
CA ALA A 112 10.03 -6.25 10.79
C ALA A 112 11.25 -7.14 10.56
N ARG A 113 11.71 -7.87 11.59
CA ARG A 113 12.85 -8.80 11.51
C ARG A 113 12.64 -9.91 10.48
N ARG A 114 11.40 -10.37 10.28
CA ARG A 114 11.10 -11.40 9.28
C ARG A 114 11.11 -10.83 7.88
N LEU A 115 10.55 -9.65 7.68
CA LEU A 115 10.59 -8.95 6.38
C LEU A 115 12.04 -8.65 6.00
N ASP A 116 12.83 -8.10 6.93
CA ASP A 116 14.24 -7.79 6.71
C ASP A 116 15.04 -9.03 6.27
N ARG A 117 14.92 -10.14 7.00
CA ARG A 117 15.57 -11.40 6.61
C ARG A 117 15.20 -11.85 5.20
N PHE A 118 13.90 -11.88 4.85
CA PHE A 118 13.46 -12.30 3.52
C PHE A 118 13.85 -11.31 2.42
N CYS A 119 13.92 -10.01 2.73
CA CYS A 119 14.42 -8.99 1.81
C CYS A 119 15.93 -9.17 1.55
N ALA A 120 16.72 -9.43 2.60
CA ALA A 120 18.14 -9.71 2.51
C ALA A 120 18.44 -10.98 1.68
N GLU A 121 17.69 -12.07 1.92
CA GLU A 121 17.77 -13.31 1.11
C GLU A 121 17.46 -13.05 -0.37
N ALA A 122 16.57 -12.11 -0.68
CA ALA A 122 16.20 -11.72 -2.05
C ALA A 122 17.06 -10.59 -2.64
N GLY A 123 18.03 -10.04 -1.90
CA GLY A 123 18.84 -8.89 -2.34
C GLY A 123 18.03 -7.61 -2.57
N ARG A 124 16.97 -7.39 -1.78
CA ARG A 124 16.03 -6.28 -1.93
C ARG A 124 15.91 -5.44 -0.66
N VAL A 125 15.39 -4.24 -0.81
CA VAL A 125 14.95 -3.39 0.30
C VAL A 125 13.46 -3.14 0.14
N LEU A 126 12.69 -3.30 1.21
CA LEU A 126 11.26 -3.00 1.26
C LEU A 126 11.06 -1.75 2.13
N PRO A 127 10.78 -0.58 1.53
CA PRO A 127 10.31 0.58 2.27
C PRO A 127 9.07 0.23 3.11
N ALA A 128 9.10 0.63 4.38
CA ALA A 128 8.03 0.37 5.33
C ALA A 128 7.63 1.65 6.08
N LEU A 129 6.34 1.80 6.35
CA LEU A 129 5.78 2.75 7.31
C LEU A 129 5.38 2.00 8.57
N LEU A 130 5.57 2.65 9.71
CA LEU A 130 5.09 2.18 11.01
C LEU A 130 3.62 2.57 11.17
N GLU A 131 2.79 1.61 11.57
CA GLU A 131 1.38 1.83 11.85
C GLU A 131 1.19 2.26 13.29
N PHE A 132 0.60 3.45 13.46
CA PHE A 132 0.26 3.97 14.78
C PHE A 132 -1.26 4.07 14.94
N ASN A 133 -1.75 3.59 16.07
CA ASN A 133 -3.12 3.76 16.51
C ASN A 133 -3.31 5.14 17.12
N VAL A 134 -3.97 6.03 16.38
CA VAL A 134 -4.29 7.41 16.78
C VAL A 134 -5.68 7.55 17.42
N GLY A 135 -6.48 6.48 17.45
CA GLY A 135 -7.88 6.51 17.88
C GLY A 135 -8.12 6.19 19.35
N GLY A 136 -7.09 5.79 20.10
CA GLY A 136 -7.20 5.41 21.52
C GLY A 136 -8.01 4.13 21.80
N GLU A 137 -8.57 3.49 20.77
CA GLU A 137 -9.28 2.22 20.89
C GLU A 137 -8.26 1.06 20.93
N THR A 138 -8.14 0.39 22.07
CA THR A 138 -7.22 -0.73 22.30
C THR A 138 -7.46 -1.96 21.41
N SER A 139 -8.57 -2.01 20.66
CA SER A 139 -8.93 -3.09 19.74
C SER A 139 -8.34 -2.95 18.33
N LYS A 140 -7.70 -1.81 18.00
CA LYS A 140 -7.06 -1.56 16.71
C LYS A 140 -5.55 -1.87 16.76
N GLY A 141 -5.01 -2.41 15.67
CA GLY A 141 -3.58 -2.71 15.52
C GLY A 141 -2.70 -1.45 15.43
N GLY A 142 -1.39 -1.65 15.42
CA GLY A 142 -0.38 -0.58 15.45
C GLY A 142 0.07 -0.18 16.85
N TRP A 143 1.16 0.58 16.93
CA TRP A 143 1.67 1.12 18.19
C TRP A 143 0.79 2.27 18.67
N GLU A 144 0.65 2.41 20.00
CA GLU A 144 -0.11 3.52 20.57
C GLU A 144 0.58 4.85 20.26
N ALA A 145 -0.12 5.75 19.55
CA ALA A 145 0.46 7.04 19.17
C ALA A 145 0.63 8.01 20.36
N SER A 146 -0.14 7.81 21.44
CA SER A 146 -0.17 8.67 22.63
C SER A 146 0.90 8.38 23.66
N ASP A 147 1.64 7.28 23.55
CA ASP A 147 2.62 6.86 24.55
C ASP A 147 3.94 6.44 23.86
N GLU A 148 4.84 7.42 23.70
CA GLU A 148 6.16 7.23 23.10
C GLU A 148 7.08 6.32 23.94
N GLU A 149 6.85 6.17 25.25
CA GLU A 149 7.66 5.28 26.09
C GLU A 149 7.45 3.80 25.70
N ARG A 150 6.27 3.47 25.17
CA ARG A 150 5.96 2.14 24.62
C ARG A 150 6.60 1.87 23.27
N TRP A 151 7.28 2.86 22.68
CA TRP A 151 8.00 2.69 21.42
C TRP A 151 9.40 2.12 21.62
N ALA A 152 9.81 1.79 22.86
CA ALA A 152 11.10 1.16 23.14
C ALA A 152 11.33 -0.16 22.37
N GLU A 153 10.27 -0.79 21.86
CA GLU A 153 10.38 -1.96 20.97
C GLU A 153 10.73 -1.61 19.51
N LEU A 154 10.77 -0.33 19.13
CA LEU A 154 11.14 0.18 17.81
C LEU A 154 12.64 0.45 17.65
N SER A 155 13.40 0.55 18.77
CA SER A 155 14.85 0.84 18.80
C SER A 155 15.73 -0.41 18.72
#